data_AF-A0AA36GP24-F1
#
_entry.id   AF-A0AA36GP24-F1
#
_cell.length_a   1.000
_cell.length_b   1.000
_cell.length_c   1.000
_cell.angle_alpha   90.00
_cell.angle_beta   90.00
_cell.angle_gamma   90.00
#
_symmetry.space_group_name_H-M   'P 1'
#
loop_
_entity.id
_entity.type
_entity.pdbx_description
1 polymer ?
#
loop_
_entity_poly.entity_id
_entity_poly.type
_entity_poly.pdbx_seq_one_letter_code
_entity_poly.pdbx_strand_id
1 'polypeptide(L)'
;MRPRKFNYFGMFSEDMQSLALFSVSNVMTTRGVLCSAQIFIALNRFTALYRPFQQERIWKASTVTASIMIVWVLFIVTSLPVIIIYHDTPHFFFTKSGILQMSGGMIDEYNSYQGVIISIFTVITCSICYVYSFWKARITTRTINATQLIEYRILLCAIASSFPFCFEMIRSILVLLSFRSKNDLYIWVTELWFFEMEIIATASVWLQLIINKSMRQHLFRNLVYKQWRTEVSDGQWIQLRPQIT
;
A
#
# COMPACT_ATOMS: atom_id res chain seq x y z
N MET A 1 12.80 -7.62 0.03
CA MET A 1 13.18 -8.82 -0.76
C MET A 1 12.65 -10.06 -0.06
N ARG A 2 12.16 -11.07 -0.78
CA ARG A 2 11.65 -12.31 -0.14
C ARG A 2 12.82 -13.18 0.32
N PRO A 3 12.95 -13.51 1.61
CA PRO A 3 14.00 -14.40 2.14
C PRO A 3 14.06 -15.74 1.39
N ARG A 4 12.90 -16.28 1.00
CA ARG A 4 12.79 -17.54 0.24
C ARG A 4 13.58 -17.55 -1.08
N LYS A 5 13.82 -16.40 -1.72
CA LYS A 5 14.64 -16.35 -2.94
C LYS A 5 16.12 -16.59 -2.67
N PHE A 6 16.62 -16.23 -1.48
CA PHE A 6 18.02 -16.48 -1.10
C PHE A 6 18.28 -17.97 -0.84
N ASN A 7 17.27 -18.71 -0.39
CA ASN A 7 17.36 -20.16 -0.22
C ASN A 7 17.59 -20.89 -1.56
N TYR A 8 16.93 -20.45 -2.64
CA TYR A 8 17.13 -21.03 -3.98
C TYR A 8 18.56 -20.86 -4.52
N PHE A 9 19.28 -19.83 -4.07
CA PHE A 9 20.64 -19.55 -4.50
C PHE A 9 21.71 -20.04 -3.50
N GLY A 10 21.33 -20.72 -2.43
CA GLY A 10 22.27 -21.16 -1.39
C GLY A 10 23.01 -20.00 -0.70
N MET A 11 22.50 -18.77 -0.82
CA MET A 11 23.12 -17.56 -0.26
C MET A 11 22.73 -17.33 1.21
N PHE A 12 22.04 -18.28 1.84
CA PHE A 12 21.53 -18.13 3.19
C PHE A 12 22.61 -18.46 4.23
N SER A 13 22.94 -17.53 5.12
CA SER A 13 23.77 -17.77 6.31
C SER A 13 22.95 -17.54 7.57
N GLU A 14 23.31 -18.21 8.67
CA GLU A 14 22.63 -18.04 9.97
C GLU A 14 22.78 -16.60 10.51
N ASP A 15 23.82 -15.87 10.10
CA ASP A 15 24.08 -14.46 10.46
C ASP A 15 23.25 -13.43 9.68
N MET A 16 22.06 -13.80 9.19
CA MET A 16 21.15 -12.87 8.49
C MET A 16 20.24 -12.06 9.42
N GLN A 17 20.60 -11.91 10.70
CA GLN A 17 19.82 -11.16 11.70
C GLN A 17 19.52 -9.73 11.24
N SER A 18 20.50 -9.00 10.69
CA SER A 18 20.29 -7.63 10.21
C SER A 18 19.26 -7.57 9.07
N LEU A 19 19.22 -8.59 8.21
CA LEU A 19 18.24 -8.68 7.12
C LEU A 19 16.84 -9.03 7.66
N ALA A 20 16.74 -9.90 8.67
CA ALA A 20 15.48 -10.20 9.35
C ALA A 20 14.94 -8.94 10.03
N LEU A 21 15.77 -8.26 10.83
CA LEU A 21 15.43 -7.02 11.53
C LEU A 21 14.98 -5.94 10.55
N PHE A 22 15.72 -5.71 9.46
CA PHE A 22 15.36 -4.75 8.42
C PHE A 22 14.01 -5.12 7.76
N SER A 23 13.80 -6.41 7.45
CA SER A 23 12.58 -6.87 6.80
C SER A 23 11.35 -6.69 7.71
N VAL A 24 11.42 -7.12 8.97
CA VAL A 24 10.34 -6.93 9.96
C VAL A 24 10.04 -5.43 10.13
N SER A 25 11.09 -4.63 10.35
CA SER A 25 10.96 -3.18 10.58
C SER A 25 10.32 -2.45 9.39
N ASN A 26 10.75 -2.80 8.17
CA ASN A 26 10.22 -2.19 6.97
C ASN A 26 8.75 -2.56 6.75
N VAL A 27 8.39 -3.83 6.95
CA VAL A 27 6.99 -4.27 6.79
C VAL A 27 6.10 -3.59 7.83
N MET A 28 6.52 -3.57 9.09
CA MET A 28 5.81 -2.90 10.19
C MET A 28 5.56 -1.41 9.90
N THR A 29 6.61 -0.67 9.50
CA THR A 29 6.51 0.76 9.18
C THR A 29 5.63 0.99 7.96
N THR A 30 5.89 0.28 6.86
CA THR A 30 5.17 0.45 5.59
C THR A 30 3.68 0.15 5.76
N ARG A 31 3.34 -0.85 6.57
CA ARG A 31 1.96 -1.23 6.86
C ARG A 31 1.18 -0.10 7.54
N GLY A 32 1.76 0.49 8.59
CA GLY A 32 1.15 1.63 9.28
C GLY A 32 0.91 2.80 8.32
N VAL A 33 1.95 3.13 7.53
CA VAL A 33 1.88 4.19 6.53
C VAL A 33 0.78 3.94 5.50
N LEU A 34 0.69 2.73 4.94
CA LEU A 34 -0.32 2.38 3.93
C LEU A 34 -1.75 2.49 4.48
N CYS A 35 -1.99 2.03 5.71
CA CYS A 35 -3.31 2.14 6.34
C CYS A 35 -3.68 3.61 6.59
N SER A 36 -2.77 4.39 7.18
CA SER A 36 -3.01 5.81 7.41
C SER A 36 -3.19 6.61 6.11
N ALA A 37 -2.47 6.26 5.04
CA ALA A 37 -2.64 6.90 3.74
C ALA A 37 -4.08 6.74 3.20
N GLN A 38 -4.74 5.59 3.42
CA GLN A 38 -6.14 5.43 3.03
C GLN A 38 -7.09 6.37 3.75
N ILE A 39 -6.79 6.71 5.00
CA ILE A 39 -7.58 7.70 5.75
C ILE A 39 -7.49 9.06 5.06
N PHE A 40 -6.29 9.49 4.68
CA PHE A 40 -6.10 10.75 3.94
C PHE A 40 -6.82 10.73 2.58
N ILE A 41 -6.79 9.60 1.87
CA ILE A 41 -7.54 9.44 0.61
C ILE A 41 -9.05 9.57 0.87
N ALA A 42 -9.59 8.89 1.87
CA ALA A 42 -11.00 8.96 2.22
C ALA A 42 -11.43 10.38 2.62
N LEU A 43 -10.63 11.09 3.42
CA LEU A 43 -10.86 12.48 3.79
C LEU A 43 -10.77 13.44 2.60
N ASN A 44 -9.82 13.22 1.69
CA ASN A 44 -9.71 14.00 0.46
C ASN A 44 -10.96 13.85 -0.41
N ARG A 45 -11.48 12.64 -0.57
CA ARG A 45 -12.72 12.40 -1.32
C ARG A 45 -13.95 12.97 -0.63
N PHE A 46 -14.03 12.80 0.68
CA PHE A 46 -15.10 13.40 1.48
C PHE A 46 -15.13 14.92 1.33
N THR A 47 -13.98 15.59 1.47
CA THR A 47 -13.88 17.05 1.32
C THR A 47 -14.14 17.53 -0.11
N ALA A 48 -13.73 16.77 -1.13
CA ALA A 48 -14.04 17.08 -2.53
C ALA A 48 -15.56 17.14 -2.78
N LEU A 49 -16.31 16.15 -2.26
CA LEU A 49 -17.77 16.09 -2.41
C LEU A 49 -18.48 17.10 -1.51
N TYR A 50 -18.00 17.32 -0.28
CA TYR A 50 -18.67 18.20 0.67
C TYR A 50 -18.39 19.68 0.44
N ARG A 51 -17.14 20.03 0.10
CA ARG A 51 -16.65 21.41 -0.01
C ARG A 51 -15.64 21.57 -1.15
N PRO A 52 -16.07 21.49 -2.42
CA PRO A 52 -15.17 21.50 -3.59
C PRO A 52 -14.26 22.73 -3.64
N PHE A 53 -14.79 23.93 -3.36
CA PHE A 53 -13.98 25.17 -3.36
C PHE A 53 -12.91 25.20 -2.24
N GLN A 54 -13.16 24.54 -1.11
CA GLN A 54 -12.16 24.45 -0.04
C GLN A 54 -11.17 23.31 -0.28
N GLN A 55 -11.54 22.30 -1.06
CA GLN A 55 -10.70 21.14 -1.34
C GLN A 55 -9.39 21.56 -2.00
N GLU A 56 -9.41 22.41 -3.03
CA GLU A 56 -8.20 22.89 -3.71
C GLU A 56 -7.28 23.69 -2.77
N ARG A 57 -7.87 24.42 -1.82
CA ARG A 57 -7.12 25.19 -0.82
C ARG A 57 -6.48 24.30 0.24
N ILE A 58 -7.18 23.26 0.69
CA ILE A 58 -6.73 22.34 1.75
C ILE A 58 -5.71 21.35 1.19
N TRP A 59 -6.04 20.70 0.09
CA TRP A 59 -5.26 19.59 -0.50
C TRP A 59 -4.29 20.07 -1.58
N LYS A 60 -3.52 21.10 -1.27
CA LYS A 60 -2.39 21.53 -2.10
C LYS A 60 -1.32 20.43 -2.13
N ALA A 61 -0.52 20.40 -3.20
CA ALA A 61 0.60 19.46 -3.32
C ALA A 61 1.53 19.50 -2.09
N SER A 62 1.84 20.71 -1.58
CA SER A 62 2.64 20.89 -0.37
C SER A 62 2.02 20.24 0.86
N THR A 63 0.69 20.36 1.04
CA THR A 63 -0.02 19.77 2.18
C THR A 63 -0.03 18.25 2.08
N VAL A 64 -0.25 17.70 0.88
CA VAL A 64 -0.24 16.25 0.65
C VAL A 64 1.16 15.67 0.89
N THR A 65 2.21 16.31 0.37
CA THR A 65 3.59 15.88 0.59
C THR A 65 3.94 15.97 2.07
N ALA A 66 3.60 17.07 2.74
CA ALA A 66 3.83 17.23 4.18
C ALA A 66 3.08 16.15 4.99
N SER A 67 1.82 15.85 4.68
CA SER A 67 1.07 14.81 5.39
C SER A 67 1.69 13.43 5.20
N ILE A 68 2.16 13.10 3.99
CA ILE A 68 2.86 11.84 3.73
C ILE A 68 4.14 11.77 4.57
N MET A 69 4.96 12.82 4.58
CA MET A 69 6.19 12.86 5.37
C MET A 69 5.93 12.74 6.87
N ILE A 70 4.90 13.41 7.38
CA ILE A 70 4.50 13.32 8.79
C ILE A 70 4.09 11.89 9.16
N VAL A 71 3.31 11.22 8.31
CA VAL A 71 2.90 9.82 8.53
C VAL A 71 4.12 8.90 8.59
N TRP A 72 5.07 9.04 7.64
CA TRP A 72 6.32 8.28 7.66
C TRP A 72 7.13 8.52 8.94
N VAL A 73 7.36 9.79 9.29
CA VAL A 73 8.12 10.15 10.50
C VAL A 73 7.43 9.61 11.75
N LEU A 74 6.11 9.73 11.85
CA LEU A 74 5.35 9.19 12.97
C LEU A 74 5.59 7.68 13.12
N PHE A 75 5.44 6.91 12.05
CA PHE A 75 5.63 5.46 12.11
C PHE A 75 7.06 5.05 12.38
N ILE A 76 8.05 5.74 11.80
CA ILE A 76 9.46 5.50 12.11
C ILE A 76 9.73 5.76 13.59
N VAL A 77 9.32 6.92 14.10
CA VAL A 77 9.55 7.32 15.49
C VAL A 77 8.84 6.38 16.48
N THR A 78 7.61 5.93 16.18
CA THR A 78 6.90 5.01 17.08
C THR A 78 7.48 3.59 17.05
N SER A 79 8.02 3.16 15.91
CA SER A 79 8.53 1.79 15.74
C SER A 79 9.99 1.65 16.20
N LEU A 80 10.79 2.71 16.07
CA LEU A 80 12.22 2.70 16.35
C LEU A 80 12.57 2.23 17.77
N PRO A 81 11.89 2.68 18.85
CA PRO A 81 12.20 2.19 20.21
C PRO A 81 12.00 0.68 20.35
N VAL A 82 10.94 0.13 19.75
CA VAL A 82 10.65 -1.30 19.78
C VAL A 82 11.73 -2.09 19.04
N ILE A 83 12.15 -1.58 17.87
CA ILE A 83 13.22 -2.17 17.06
C ILE A 83 14.55 -2.17 17.81
N ILE A 84 14.88 -1.09 18.53
CA ILE A 84 16.13 -0.99 19.31
C ILE A 84 16.10 -1.94 20.52
N ILE A 85 15.01 -1.95 21.29
CA ILE A 85 14.87 -2.78 22.50
C ILE A 85 14.91 -4.27 22.15
N TYR A 86 14.25 -4.67 21.06
CA TYR A 86 14.11 -6.07 20.65
C TYR A 86 14.95 -6.43 19.43
N HIS A 87 16.08 -5.76 19.21
CA HIS A 87 16.91 -5.97 18.01
C HIS A 87 17.43 -7.41 17.84
N ASP A 88 17.54 -8.17 18.92
CA ASP A 88 18.00 -9.56 18.94
C ASP A 88 16.91 -10.61 18.72
N THR A 89 15.64 -10.21 18.65
CA THR A 89 14.54 -11.17 18.51
C THR A 89 14.30 -11.64 17.07
N PRO A 90 14.47 -10.82 16.01
CA PRO A 90 14.20 -11.27 14.66
C PRO A 90 15.24 -12.25 14.14
N HIS A 91 14.78 -13.44 13.76
CA HIS A 91 15.63 -14.46 13.17
C HIS A 91 14.86 -15.25 12.11
N PHE A 92 15.63 -15.86 11.22
CA PHE A 92 15.11 -16.81 10.26
C PHE A 92 15.31 -18.23 10.79
N PHE A 93 14.37 -19.11 10.48
CA PHE A 93 14.46 -20.52 10.84
C PHE A 93 13.86 -21.38 9.74
N PHE A 94 14.34 -22.62 9.63
CA PHE A 94 13.78 -23.60 8.71
C PHE A 94 12.68 -24.40 9.39
N THR A 95 11.54 -24.55 8.71
CA THR A 95 10.50 -25.48 9.13
C THR A 95 10.89 -26.92 8.82
N LYS A 96 10.16 -27.89 9.40
CA LYS A 96 10.31 -29.32 9.08
C LYS A 96 10.12 -29.64 7.59
N SER A 97 9.41 -28.79 6.84
CA SER A 97 9.22 -28.91 5.40
C SER A 97 10.33 -28.27 4.56
N GLY A 98 11.38 -27.74 5.19
CA GLY A 98 12.49 -27.05 4.51
C GLY A 98 12.13 -25.63 4.03
N ILE A 99 11.01 -25.06 4.49
CA ILE A 99 10.60 -23.71 4.15
C ILE A 99 11.28 -22.74 5.11
N LEU A 100 11.97 -21.74 4.54
CA LEU A 100 12.54 -20.65 5.32
C LEU A 100 11.44 -19.70 5.78
N GLN A 101 11.29 -19.56 7.09
CA GLN A 101 10.37 -18.65 7.76
C GLN A 101 11.11 -17.59 8.58
N MET A 102 10.43 -16.49 8.86
CA MET A 102 10.94 -15.39 9.67
C MET A 102 10.08 -15.25 10.92
N SER A 103 10.70 -15.20 12.09
CA SER A 103 10.03 -14.83 13.34
C SER A 103 10.55 -13.47 13.78
N GLY A 104 9.66 -12.51 14.01
CA GLY A 104 10.01 -11.21 14.60
C GLY A 104 9.97 -11.21 16.13
N GLY A 105 9.51 -12.30 16.77
CA GLY A 105 9.41 -12.41 18.23
C GLY A 105 8.49 -11.35 18.83
N MET A 106 8.99 -10.59 19.81
CA MET A 106 8.23 -9.51 20.48
C MET A 106 7.85 -8.36 19.51
N ILE A 107 8.63 -8.16 18.44
CA ILE A 107 8.31 -7.15 17.43
C ILE A 107 7.03 -7.53 16.66
N ASP A 108 6.81 -8.81 16.39
CA ASP A 108 5.58 -9.28 15.72
C ASP A 108 4.34 -9.08 16.61
N GLU A 109 4.49 -9.27 17.92
CA GLU A 109 3.41 -9.01 18.88
C GLU A 109 3.03 -7.53 18.88
N TYR A 110 4.02 -6.64 19.03
CA TYR A 110 3.79 -5.20 18.98
C TYR A 110 3.20 -4.76 17.63
N ASN A 111 3.74 -5.26 16.51
CA ASN A 111 3.20 -4.99 15.17
C ASN A 111 1.76 -5.50 15.03
N SER A 112 1.39 -6.60 15.68
CA SER A 112 0.01 -7.09 15.70
C SER A 112 -0.91 -6.14 16.46
N TYR A 113 -0.52 -5.68 17.66
CA TYR A 113 -1.27 -4.68 18.42
C TYR A 113 -1.44 -3.37 17.65
N GLN A 114 -0.34 -2.78 17.19
CA GLN A 114 -0.34 -1.56 16.38
C GLN A 114 -1.20 -1.73 15.13
N GLY A 115 -1.08 -2.89 14.48
CA GLY A 115 -1.86 -3.31 13.34
C GLY A 115 -3.37 -3.30 13.58
N VAL A 116 -3.84 -3.98 14.62
CA VAL A 116 -5.26 -4.01 14.99
C VAL A 116 -5.80 -2.60 15.20
N ILE A 117 -5.08 -1.77 15.97
CA ILE A 117 -5.51 -0.40 16.30
C ILE A 117 -5.65 0.43 15.01
N ILE A 118 -4.62 0.42 14.16
CA ILE A 118 -4.61 1.22 12.94
C ILE A 118 -5.63 0.72 11.92
N SER A 119 -5.76 -0.60 11.74
CA SER A 119 -6.72 -1.19 10.81
C SER A 119 -8.16 -0.89 11.24
N ILE A 120 -8.49 -1.02 12.53
CA ILE A 120 -9.83 -0.64 13.04
C ILE A 120 -10.09 0.83 12.80
N PHE A 121 -9.16 1.71 13.17
CA PHE A 121 -9.31 3.15 12.98
C PHE A 121 -9.47 3.51 11.50
N THR A 122 -8.70 2.86 10.62
CA THR A 122 -8.76 3.03 9.17
C THR A 122 -10.11 2.60 8.62
N VAL A 123 -10.56 1.39 8.95
CA VAL A 123 -11.85 0.86 8.48
C VAL A 123 -13.00 1.75 8.94
N ILE A 124 -13.06 2.11 10.22
CA ILE A 124 -14.12 2.99 10.76
C ILE A 124 -14.13 4.34 10.03
N THR A 125 -12.96 5.00 9.94
CA THR A 125 -12.87 6.34 9.34
C THR A 125 -13.23 6.31 7.86
N CYS A 126 -12.71 5.33 7.12
CA CYS A 126 -13.02 5.13 5.70
C CYS A 126 -14.50 4.83 5.49
N SER A 127 -15.08 3.91 6.27
CA SER A 127 -16.51 3.57 6.19
C SER A 127 -17.38 4.79 6.42
N ILE A 128 -17.10 5.59 7.45
CA ILE A 128 -17.82 6.84 7.73
C ILE A 128 -17.72 7.80 6.53
N CYS A 129 -16.50 8.09 6.08
CA CYS A 129 -16.25 9.01 4.97
C CYS A 129 -16.95 8.55 3.68
N TYR A 130 -16.91 7.26 3.36
CA TYR A 130 -17.50 6.72 2.15
C TYR A 130 -19.02 6.62 2.22
N VAL A 131 -19.60 6.26 3.37
CA VAL A 131 -21.07 6.25 3.55
C VAL A 131 -21.62 7.67 3.38
N TYR A 132 -21.01 8.67 4.00
CA TYR A 132 -21.44 10.06 3.83
C TYR A 132 -21.23 10.55 2.40
N SER A 133 -20.08 10.24 1.80
CA SER A 133 -19.79 10.58 0.39
C SER A 133 -20.81 9.97 -0.56
N PHE A 134 -21.16 8.70 -0.36
CA PHE A 134 -22.14 7.97 -1.17
C PHE A 134 -23.55 8.53 -0.98
N TRP A 135 -23.94 8.82 0.26
CA TRP A 135 -25.25 9.39 0.55
C TRP A 135 -25.41 10.77 -0.07
N LYS A 136 -24.40 11.63 0.07
CA LYS A 136 -24.39 12.96 -0.58
C LYS A 136 -24.45 12.83 -2.10
N ALA A 137 -23.62 11.97 -2.70
CA ALA A 137 -23.63 11.73 -4.13
C ALA A 137 -25.04 11.34 -4.61
N ARG A 138 -25.71 10.41 -3.92
CA ARG A 138 -27.08 9.96 -4.25
C ARG A 138 -28.11 11.09 -4.23
N ILE A 139 -28.05 11.98 -3.23
CA ILE A 139 -28.98 13.13 -3.12
C ILE A 139 -28.76 14.09 -4.30
N THR A 140 -27.51 14.36 -4.65
CA THR A 140 -27.15 15.29 -5.73
C THR A 140 -27.38 14.71 -7.14
N THR A 141 -27.52 13.39 -7.28
CA THR A 141 -27.70 12.69 -8.59
C THR A 141 -29.04 13.01 -9.29
N ARG A 142 -29.98 13.71 -8.65
CA ARG A 142 -31.26 14.10 -9.31
C ARG A 142 -31.09 15.13 -10.44
N THR A 143 -29.91 15.74 -10.59
CA THR A 143 -29.55 16.64 -11.70
C THR A 143 -28.31 16.08 -12.41
N ILE A 144 -28.54 15.25 -13.42
CA ILE A 144 -27.53 14.44 -14.11
C ILE A 144 -26.59 15.34 -14.93
N ASN A 145 -25.36 15.52 -14.46
CA ASN A 145 -24.25 16.12 -15.23
C ASN A 145 -23.09 15.12 -15.37
N ALA A 146 -22.42 15.12 -16.53
CA ALA A 146 -21.32 14.19 -16.86
C ALA A 146 -20.16 14.20 -15.85
N THR A 147 -19.94 15.33 -15.16
CA THR A 147 -18.92 15.51 -14.13
C THR A 147 -19.15 14.62 -12.90
N GLN A 148 -20.40 14.36 -12.52
CA GLN A 148 -20.72 13.51 -11.36
C GLN A 148 -20.45 12.02 -11.61
N LEU A 149 -20.54 11.56 -12.86
CA LEU A 149 -20.23 10.16 -13.20
C LEU A 149 -18.75 9.85 -12.94
N ILE A 150 -17.87 10.82 -13.19
CA ILE A 150 -16.43 10.70 -12.93
C ILE A 150 -16.18 10.61 -11.42
N GLU A 151 -16.83 11.47 -10.62
CA GLU A 151 -16.71 11.45 -9.16
C GLU A 151 -17.22 10.13 -8.55
N TYR A 152 -18.34 9.61 -9.05
CA TYR A 152 -18.88 8.32 -8.61
C TYR A 152 -17.92 7.16 -8.88
N ARG A 153 -17.31 7.11 -10.07
CA ARG A 153 -16.31 6.07 -10.42
C ARG A 153 -15.09 6.16 -9.51
N ILE A 154 -14.64 7.38 -9.20
CA ILE A 154 -13.52 7.60 -8.29
C ILE A 154 -13.87 7.16 -6.87
N LEU A 155 -15.08 7.43 -6.40
CA LEU A 155 -15.58 6.96 -5.10
C LEU A 155 -15.62 5.43 -5.05
N LEU A 156 -16.14 4.78 -6.09
CA LEU A 156 -16.19 3.32 -6.17
C LEU A 156 -14.79 2.71 -6.18
N CYS A 157 -13.84 3.33 -6.89
CA CYS A 157 -12.43 2.94 -6.84
C CYS A 157 -11.84 3.04 -5.44
N ALA A 158 -12.16 4.10 -4.70
CA ALA A 158 -11.68 4.33 -3.35
C ALA A 158 -12.26 3.31 -2.35
N ILE A 159 -13.54 2.97 -2.50
CA ILE A 159 -14.20 1.91 -1.72
C ILE A 159 -13.52 0.56 -2.03
N ALA A 160 -13.36 0.23 -3.32
CA ALA A 160 -12.71 -1.01 -3.73
C ALA A 160 -11.26 -1.11 -3.22
N SER A 161 -10.51 0.00 -3.22
CA SER A 161 -9.14 0.02 -2.69
C SER A 161 -9.08 -0.05 -1.16
N SER A 162 -10.18 0.28 -0.46
CA SER A 162 -10.26 0.14 1.01
C SER A 162 -10.64 -1.28 1.47
N PHE A 163 -11.23 -2.10 0.59
CA PHE A 163 -11.69 -3.45 0.91
C PHE A 163 -10.57 -4.40 1.40
N PRO A 164 -9.35 -4.41 0.82
CA PRO A 164 -8.23 -5.20 1.32
C PRO A 164 -7.90 -4.95 2.81
N PHE A 165 -8.18 -3.75 3.33
CA PHE A 165 -7.89 -3.43 4.73
C PHE A 165 -8.83 -4.11 5.72
N CYS A 166 -9.99 -4.60 5.26
CA CYS A 166 -10.87 -5.44 6.07
C CYS A 166 -10.24 -6.83 6.31
N PHE A 167 -9.62 -7.42 5.29
CA PHE A 167 -8.87 -8.67 5.46
C PHE A 167 -7.69 -8.46 6.40
N GLU A 168 -7.00 -7.33 6.27
CA GLU A 168 -5.86 -7.01 7.11
C GLU A 168 -6.28 -6.84 8.58
N MET A 169 -7.45 -6.24 8.83
CA MET A 169 -8.04 -6.16 10.17
C MET A 169 -8.34 -7.55 10.73
N ILE A 170 -9.00 -8.42 9.97
CA ILE A 170 -9.30 -9.80 10.37
C ILE A 170 -8.02 -10.57 10.66
N ARG A 171 -7.03 -10.47 9.76
CA ARG A 171 -5.71 -11.10 9.91
C ARG A 171 -5.04 -10.64 11.20
N SER A 172 -5.02 -9.34 11.47
CA SER A 172 -4.40 -8.78 12.68
C SER A 172 -5.01 -9.31 13.96
N ILE A 173 -6.35 -9.44 13.98
CA ILE A 173 -7.08 -10.03 15.10
C ILE A 173 -6.72 -11.51 15.25
N LEU A 174 -6.68 -12.27 14.15
CA LEU A 174 -6.29 -13.68 14.17
C LEU A 174 -4.86 -13.89 14.66
N VAL A 175 -3.90 -13.06 14.22
CA VAL A 175 -2.53 -13.10 14.73
C VAL A 175 -2.52 -12.83 16.22
N LEU A 176 -3.20 -11.77 16.69
CA LEU A 176 -3.24 -11.42 18.10
C LEU A 176 -3.84 -12.54 18.98
N LEU A 177 -4.92 -13.18 18.52
CA LEU A 177 -5.56 -14.29 19.23
C LEU A 177 -4.72 -15.57 19.22
N SER A 178 -4.00 -15.83 18.12
CA SER A 178 -3.20 -17.05 17.95
C SER A 178 -1.77 -16.93 18.50
N PHE A 179 -1.27 -15.71 18.73
CA PHE A 179 0.10 -15.43 19.16
C PHE A 179 0.48 -16.21 20.43
N ARG A 180 -0.39 -16.18 21.45
CA ARG A 180 -0.14 -16.88 22.73
C ARG A 180 -0.06 -18.41 22.59
N SER A 181 -0.82 -18.96 21.64
CA SER A 181 -0.89 -20.41 21.47
C SER A 181 0.21 -20.96 20.56
N LYS A 182 0.87 -20.09 19.75
CA LYS A 182 1.86 -20.49 18.73
C LYS A 182 1.37 -21.67 17.85
N ASN A 183 0.07 -21.72 17.59
CA ASN A 183 -0.55 -22.80 16.83
C ASN A 183 -0.23 -22.72 15.34
N ASP A 184 -0.51 -23.79 14.59
CA ASP A 184 -0.38 -23.81 13.13
C ASP A 184 -1.12 -22.66 12.43
N LEU A 185 -2.23 -22.18 13.03
CA LEU A 185 -2.96 -21.01 12.55
C LEU A 185 -2.09 -19.75 12.53
N TYR A 186 -1.28 -19.52 13.58
CA TYR A 186 -0.36 -18.38 13.63
C TYR A 186 0.64 -18.46 12.47
N ILE A 187 1.21 -19.64 12.24
CA ILE A 187 2.18 -19.86 11.16
C ILE A 187 1.54 -19.55 9.81
N TRP A 188 0.38 -20.12 9.51
CA TRP A 188 -0.36 -19.89 8.27
C TRP A 188 -0.70 -18.42 8.03
N VAL A 189 -1.21 -17.74 9.06
CA VAL A 189 -1.60 -16.33 8.97
C VAL A 189 -0.39 -15.43 8.77
N THR A 190 0.74 -15.76 9.39
CA THR A 190 2.01 -15.01 9.23
C THR A 190 2.63 -15.24 7.85
N GLU A 191 2.46 -16.42 7.24
CA GLU A 191 2.90 -16.65 5.86
C GLU A 191 2.09 -15.87 4.83
N LEU A 192 0.76 -15.87 4.98
CA LEU A 192 -0.15 -15.15 4.08
C LEU A 192 0.07 -13.63 4.11
N TRP A 193 0.59 -13.12 5.22
CA TRP A 193 0.81 -11.69 5.44
C TRP A 193 1.63 -11.01 4.34
N PHE A 194 2.72 -11.62 3.89
CA PHE A 194 3.56 -11.02 2.84
C PHE A 194 2.81 -10.86 1.51
N PHE A 195 2.00 -11.85 1.14
CA PHE A 195 1.20 -11.81 -0.08
C PHE A 195 0.10 -10.77 0.03
N GLU A 196 -0.56 -10.71 1.18
CA GLU A 196 -1.60 -9.73 1.44
C GLU A 196 -1.06 -8.29 1.35
N MET A 197 0.08 -8.00 1.98
CA MET A 197 0.69 -6.67 1.93
C MET A 197 1.09 -6.27 0.50
N GLU A 198 1.57 -7.21 -0.30
CA GLU A 198 1.90 -6.97 -1.71
C GLU A 198 0.65 -6.70 -2.54
N ILE A 199 -0.44 -7.43 -2.29
CA ILE A 199 -1.75 -7.18 -2.90
C ILE A 199 -2.26 -5.81 -2.49
N ILE A 200 -2.24 -5.44 -1.22
CA ILE A 200 -2.69 -4.13 -0.72
C ILE A 200 -1.90 -3.00 -1.39
N ALA A 201 -0.57 -3.13 -1.44
CA ALA A 201 0.30 -2.11 -2.02
C ALA A 201 0.05 -1.92 -3.53
N THR A 202 -0.19 -3.00 -4.27
CA THR A 202 -0.33 -2.96 -5.74
C THR A 202 -1.76 -2.77 -6.23
N ALA A 203 -2.76 -3.29 -5.51
CA ALA A 203 -4.16 -3.28 -5.93
C ALA A 203 -4.69 -1.86 -6.16
N SER A 204 -4.27 -0.89 -5.34
CA SER A 204 -4.71 0.50 -5.47
C SER A 204 -4.36 1.10 -6.85
N VAL A 205 -3.17 0.82 -7.38
CA VAL A 205 -2.72 1.28 -8.70
C VAL A 205 -3.53 0.62 -9.81
N TRP A 206 -3.71 -0.70 -9.73
CA TRP A 206 -4.46 -1.46 -10.73
C TRP A 206 -5.94 -1.04 -10.77
N LEU A 207 -6.57 -0.84 -9.62
CA LEU A 207 -7.95 -0.38 -9.52
C LEU A 207 -8.12 1.01 -10.14
N GLN A 208 -7.19 1.93 -9.88
CA GLN A 208 -7.20 3.26 -10.50
C GLN A 208 -7.08 3.18 -12.03
N LEU A 209 -6.20 2.32 -12.56
CA LEU A 209 -6.02 2.13 -14.00
C LEU A 209 -7.23 1.48 -14.69
N ILE A 210 -7.90 0.54 -14.02
CA ILE A 210 -9.08 -0.15 -14.55
C ILE A 210 -10.28 0.81 -14.61
N ILE A 211 -10.48 1.58 -13.54
CA ILE A 211 -11.69 2.40 -13.35
C ILE A 211 -11.56 3.78 -14.04
N ASN A 212 -10.37 4.39 -14.03
CA ASN A 212 -10.16 5.73 -14.57
C ASN A 212 -9.67 5.71 -16.03
N LYS A 213 -10.62 5.79 -16.97
CA LYS A 213 -10.32 5.84 -18.42
C LYS A 213 -9.36 6.98 -18.79
N SER A 214 -9.48 8.15 -18.15
CA SER A 214 -8.64 9.32 -18.44
C SER A 214 -7.20 9.10 -18.01
N MET A 215 -6.99 8.54 -16.81
CA MET A 215 -5.66 8.16 -16.33
C MET A 215 -5.02 7.12 -17.24
N ARG A 216 -5.79 6.11 -17.65
CA ARG A 216 -5.35 5.08 -18.58
C ARG A 216 -4.92 5.68 -19.93
N GLN A 217 -5.71 6.60 -20.49
CA GLN A 217 -5.36 7.28 -21.73
C GLN A 217 -4.09 8.13 -21.60
N HIS A 218 -3.92 8.84 -20.48
CA HIS A 218 -2.70 9.61 -20.22
C HIS A 218 -1.47 8.69 -20.09
N LEU A 219 -1.58 7.61 -19.35
CA LEU A 219 -0.49 6.67 -19.13
C LEU A 219 -0.07 5.98 -20.43
N PHE A 220 -1.03 5.47 -21.22
CA PHE A 220 -0.74 4.87 -22.53
C PHE A 220 -0.21 5.88 -23.54
N ARG A 221 -0.74 7.10 -23.58
CA ARG A 221 -0.21 8.15 -24.48
C ARG A 221 1.25 8.46 -24.15
N ASN A 222 1.59 8.57 -22.87
CA ASN A 222 2.97 8.83 -22.46
C ASN A 222 3.90 7.64 -22.70
N LEU A 223 3.44 6.40 -22.46
CA LEU A 223 4.23 5.20 -22.72
C LEU A 223 4.48 4.99 -24.21
N VAL A 224 3.43 5.07 -25.04
CA VAL A 224 3.54 4.94 -26.50
C VAL A 224 4.40 6.07 -27.06
N TYR A 225 4.21 7.31 -26.64
CA TYR A 225 5.02 8.44 -27.12
C TYR A 225 6.48 8.33 -26.69
N LYS A 226 6.76 7.81 -25.48
CA LYS A 226 8.13 7.59 -25.00
C LYS A 226 8.80 6.43 -25.75
N GLN A 227 8.06 5.35 -26.02
CA GLN A 227 8.52 4.22 -26.82
C GLN A 227 8.82 4.61 -28.27
N TRP A 228 7.93 5.41 -28.88
CA TRP A 228 8.14 5.95 -30.23
C TRP A 228 9.34 6.89 -30.29
N ARG A 229 9.56 7.71 -29.25
CA ARG A 229 10.74 8.58 -29.18
C ARG A 229 12.04 7.78 -29.04
N THR A 230 12.06 6.71 -28.25
CA THR A 230 13.23 5.82 -28.14
C THR A 230 13.51 5.06 -29.44
N GLU A 231 12.47 4.59 -30.13
CA GLU A 231 12.63 3.93 -31.44
C GLU A 231 13.13 4.91 -32.51
N VAL A 232 12.71 6.18 -32.48
CA VAL A 232 13.24 7.22 -33.39
C VAL A 232 14.66 7.63 -33.03
N SER A 233 15.02 7.74 -31.74
CA SER A 233 16.39 8.05 -31.34
C SER A 233 17.38 6.92 -31.63
N ASP A 234 16.93 5.66 -31.52
CA ASP A 234 17.74 4.47 -31.82
C ASP A 234 17.76 4.16 -33.33
N GLY A 235 16.75 4.62 -34.08
CA GLY A 235 16.62 4.46 -35.53
C GLY A 235 17.22 5.59 -36.39
N GLN A 236 17.62 6.73 -35.82
CA GLN A 236 18.10 7.90 -36.57
C GLN A 236 19.62 7.99 -36.84
N TRP A 237 20.37 6.89 -36.73
CA TRP A 237 21.75 6.84 -37.25
C TRP A 237 21.91 6.17 -38.63
N ILE A 238 20.85 5.63 -39.25
CA ILE A 238 21.00 4.84 -40.49
C ILE A 238 20.66 5.60 -41.79
N GLN A 239 20.13 6.82 -41.77
CA GLN A 239 19.86 7.55 -43.02
C GLN A 239 20.28 9.04 -42.97
N LEU A 240 21.58 9.28 -42.99
CA LEU A 240 22.15 10.52 -43.52
C LEU A 240 23.23 10.20 -44.55
N ARG A 241 22.81 9.94 -45.78
CA ARG A 241 23.61 10.29 -46.95
C ARG A 241 22.67 10.68 -48.11
N PRO A 242 22.48 11.97 -48.40
CA PRO A 242 21.97 12.39 -49.69
C PRO A 242 23.11 12.17 -50.69
N GLN A 243 22.95 11.19 -51.59
CA GLN A 243 23.77 11.17 -52.81
C GLN A 243 23.25 12.30 -53.71
N ILE A 244 23.94 13.43 -53.62
CA ILE A 244 23.93 14.47 -54.64
C ILE A 244 24.94 14.04 -55.70
N THR A 245 24.45 13.63 -56.85
CA THR A 245 25.10 13.74 -58.16
C THR A 245 24.03 13.75 -59.22
#